data_AF-A0A2G6J8K9-F1
#
_entry.id   AF-A0A2G6J8K9-F1
#
_cell.length_a   1.000
_cell.length_b   1.000
_cell.length_c   1.000
_cell.angle_alpha   90.00
_cell.angle_beta   90.00
_cell.angle_gamma   90.00
#
_symmetry.space_group_name_H-M   'P 1'
#
loop_
_entity.id
_entity.type
_entity.pdbx_description
1 polymer ?
#
loop_
_entity_poly.entity_id
_entity_poly.type
_entity_poly.pdbx_seq_one_letter_code
_entity_poly.pdbx_strand_id
1 'polypeptide(L)'
;MNSKEAMKSSSCSPPGKVQPSPLTPQKPKTSTLAIVALVFSLLFFIPFFPLIGAILGIVALVRVSSRLHLSGKGLAIAAIPVGFFVFVVFQATMAAIAIPAFTRYLRKAKSVEATEGLGKIRLGAKSFTQVEHVDKTKALLTAGFPVGDTGWTPSERCCASGTPTCTSAATSWNTPLWRALKFQISGPHYYQFRYTGTASSFVAEARGDLDCDGVFSSYTIRGTRNADGSVWITGPVIRNELE
;
A
#
# COMPACT_ATOMS: atom_id res chain seq x y z
N MET A 1 100.93 69.79 -35.56
CA MET A 1 100.87 70.02 -34.09
C MET A 1 99.81 69.09 -33.49
N ASN A 2 100.19 68.39 -32.42
CA ASN A 2 99.50 67.29 -31.75
C ASN A 2 98.08 67.62 -31.24
N SER A 3 97.18 66.62 -31.25
CA SER A 3 96.81 65.88 -30.03
C SER A 3 95.78 64.77 -30.28
N LYS A 4 95.92 63.71 -29.47
CA LYS A 4 95.21 62.42 -29.42
C LYS A 4 93.84 62.54 -28.73
N GLU A 5 92.92 61.61 -28.97
CA GLU A 5 92.05 60.93 -27.97
C GLU A 5 91.53 59.61 -28.60
N ALA A 6 92.03 58.44 -28.20
CA ALA A 6 91.56 57.59 -27.10
C ALA A 6 90.28 56.78 -27.44
N MET A 7 90.51 55.57 -27.94
CA MET A 7 89.53 54.53 -28.30
C MET A 7 89.00 53.85 -27.01
N LYS A 8 87.70 53.94 -26.71
CA LYS A 8 87.07 53.25 -25.57
C LYS A 8 86.20 52.09 -26.06
N SER A 9 86.61 50.89 -25.63
CA SER A 9 85.95 49.59 -25.78
C SER A 9 84.49 49.61 -25.29
N SER A 10 83.58 49.10 -26.10
CA SER A 10 82.21 48.75 -25.70
C SER A 10 81.96 47.29 -26.09
N SER A 11 82.01 46.42 -25.10
CA SER A 11 81.82 44.97 -25.22
C SER A 11 80.34 44.62 -25.39
N CYS A 12 79.99 43.96 -26.50
CA CYS A 12 78.68 43.35 -26.71
C CYS A 12 78.70 41.93 -26.10
N SER A 13 77.85 41.66 -25.10
CA SER A 13 77.63 40.31 -24.55
C SER A 13 76.59 39.55 -25.39
N PRO A 14 76.75 38.24 -25.62
CA PRO A 14 75.78 37.44 -26.37
C PRO A 14 74.52 37.12 -25.54
N PRO A 15 73.37 36.83 -26.20
CA PRO A 15 72.09 36.60 -25.55
C PRO A 15 72.07 35.28 -24.76
N GLY A 16 71.60 35.35 -23.51
CA GLY A 16 71.44 34.20 -22.63
C GLY A 16 70.44 33.18 -23.19
N LYS A 17 70.81 31.90 -23.17
CA LYS A 17 69.92 30.79 -23.53
C LYS A 17 68.78 30.69 -22.52
N VAL A 18 67.54 30.80 -22.99
CA VAL A 18 66.34 30.47 -22.20
C VAL A 18 66.27 28.94 -22.07
N GLN A 19 66.40 28.46 -20.84
CA GLN A 19 66.32 27.04 -20.51
C GLN A 19 64.83 26.67 -20.35
N PRO A 20 64.30 25.67 -21.08
CA PRO A 20 62.90 25.25 -20.93
C PRO A 20 62.71 24.56 -19.57
N SER A 21 61.73 25.04 -18.78
CA SER A 21 61.33 24.45 -17.51
C SER A 21 60.89 23.00 -17.67
N PRO A 22 61.14 22.09 -16.69
CA PRO A 22 60.70 20.71 -16.77
C PRO A 22 59.17 20.63 -16.73
N LEU A 23 58.55 20.00 -17.73
CA LEU A 23 57.13 19.64 -17.69
C LEU A 23 56.95 18.54 -16.64
N THR A 24 56.72 18.90 -15.38
CA THR A 24 56.28 17.93 -14.38
C THR A 24 54.95 17.32 -14.83
N PRO A 25 54.80 15.98 -14.87
CA PRO A 25 53.54 15.34 -15.20
C PRO A 25 52.45 15.82 -14.23
N GLN A 26 51.50 16.63 -14.70
CA GLN A 26 50.36 17.05 -13.90
C GLN A 26 49.54 15.81 -13.56
N LYS A 27 49.57 15.39 -12.29
CA LYS A 27 48.77 14.26 -11.79
C LYS A 27 47.29 14.60 -12.00
N PRO A 28 46.54 13.83 -12.80
CA PRO A 28 45.17 14.18 -13.15
C PRO A 28 44.29 14.24 -11.88
N LYS A 29 43.58 15.36 -11.68
CA LYS A 29 42.66 15.56 -10.55
C LYS A 29 41.28 15.00 -10.93
N THR A 30 40.74 14.11 -10.10
CA THR A 30 39.38 13.56 -10.27
C THR A 30 38.32 14.61 -9.97
N SER A 31 37.23 14.62 -10.73
CA SER A 31 36.15 15.60 -10.56
C SER A 31 35.33 15.27 -9.30
N THR A 32 35.28 16.20 -8.35
CA THR A 32 34.48 16.08 -7.10
C THR A 32 33.02 15.74 -7.39
N LEU A 33 32.46 16.28 -8.49
CA LEU A 33 31.08 16.02 -8.90
C LEU A 33 30.84 14.54 -9.26
N ALA A 34 31.83 13.86 -9.83
CA ALA A 34 31.73 12.44 -10.18
C ALA A 34 31.79 11.54 -8.93
N ILE A 35 32.59 11.93 -7.93
CA ILE A 35 32.64 11.25 -6.63
C ILE A 35 31.33 11.43 -5.88
N VAL A 36 30.79 12.66 -5.85
CA VAL A 36 29.49 12.95 -5.23
C VAL A 36 28.37 12.16 -5.93
N ALA A 37 28.32 12.14 -7.26
CA ALA A 37 27.34 11.35 -8.00
C ALA A 37 27.42 9.85 -7.64
N LEU A 38 28.63 9.29 -7.51
CA LEU A 38 28.83 7.91 -7.08
C LEU A 38 28.34 7.66 -5.65
N VAL A 39 28.65 8.54 -4.71
CA VAL A 39 28.22 8.43 -3.30
C VAL A 39 26.70 8.50 -3.20
N PHE A 40 26.05 9.41 -3.92
CA PHE A 40 24.58 9.52 -3.95
C PHE A 40 23.92 8.30 -4.63
N SER A 41 24.54 7.71 -5.65
CA SER A 41 24.08 6.44 -6.23
C SER A 41 24.26 5.25 -5.27
N LEU A 42 25.28 5.28 -4.42
CA LEU A 42 25.53 4.26 -3.38
C LEU A 42 24.68 4.47 -2.12
N LEU A 43 24.02 5.62 -1.98
CA LEU A 43 23.14 5.95 -0.85
C LEU A 43 21.71 5.38 -1.08
N PHE A 44 21.65 4.07 -1.34
CA PHE A 44 20.44 3.34 -1.73
C PHE A 44 19.37 3.27 -0.63
N PHE A 45 19.73 3.58 0.62
CA PHE A 45 18.83 3.53 1.78
C PHE A 45 17.80 4.67 1.81
N ILE A 46 18.00 5.75 1.05
CA ILE A 46 17.06 6.87 1.01
C ILE A 46 16.29 6.84 -0.32
N PRO A 47 14.94 6.78 -0.30
CA PRO A 47 14.15 6.77 -1.52
C PRO A 47 14.45 8.01 -2.36
N PHE A 48 14.55 7.82 -3.68
CA PHE A 48 14.86 8.84 -4.71
C PHE A 48 16.30 9.36 -4.80
N PHE A 49 17.18 9.08 -3.83
CA PHE A 49 18.60 9.50 -3.91
C PHE A 49 19.38 8.87 -5.07
N PRO A 50 19.16 7.59 -5.44
CA PRO A 50 19.77 7.00 -6.65
C PRO A 50 19.36 7.71 -7.95
N LEU A 51 18.14 8.26 -8.02
CA LEU A 51 17.68 9.08 -9.16
C LEU A 51 18.44 10.42 -9.22
N ILE A 52 18.62 11.07 -8.07
CA ILE A 52 19.42 12.29 -7.96
C ILE A 52 20.89 12.00 -8.34
N GLY A 53 21.45 10.87 -7.88
CA GLY A 53 22.80 10.40 -8.25
C GLY A 53 22.96 10.16 -9.75
N ALA A 54 21.97 9.55 -10.41
CA ALA A 54 21.96 9.36 -11.85
C ALA A 54 21.90 10.70 -12.61
N ILE A 55 21.06 11.64 -12.19
CA ILE A 55 20.97 13.00 -12.78
C ILE A 55 22.29 13.75 -12.61
N LEU A 56 22.90 13.71 -11.42
CA LEU A 56 24.20 14.31 -11.16
C LEU A 56 25.32 13.63 -11.98
N GLY A 57 25.23 12.33 -12.21
CA GLY A 57 26.10 11.58 -13.12
C GLY A 57 26.04 12.09 -14.56
N ILE A 58 24.84 12.34 -15.08
CA ILE A 58 24.63 12.93 -16.42
C ILE A 58 25.24 14.34 -16.49
N VAL A 59 24.98 15.19 -15.50
CA VAL A 59 25.55 16.55 -15.43
C VAL A 59 27.07 16.52 -15.33
N ALA A 60 27.64 15.60 -14.54
CA ALA A 60 29.08 15.39 -14.44
C ALA A 60 29.69 14.95 -15.77
N LEU A 61 29.00 14.07 -16.50
CA LEU A 61 29.43 13.58 -17.81
C LEU A 61 29.50 14.72 -18.84
N VAL A 62 28.45 15.54 -18.92
CA VAL A 62 28.40 16.70 -19.83
C VAL A 62 29.56 17.65 -19.52
N ARG A 63 29.79 17.98 -18.24
CA ARG A 63 30.81 18.95 -17.81
C ARG A 63 32.25 18.44 -17.95
N VAL A 64 32.49 17.14 -17.73
CA VAL A 64 33.81 16.51 -17.91
C VAL A 64 34.13 16.28 -19.39
N SER A 65 33.11 16.07 -20.24
CA SER A 65 33.34 15.98 -21.69
C SER A 65 33.99 17.25 -22.25
N SER A 66 33.70 18.41 -21.66
CA SER A 66 34.16 19.74 -22.11
C SER A 66 35.58 20.11 -21.64
N ARG A 67 36.25 19.33 -20.78
CA ARG A 67 37.57 19.67 -20.20
C ARG A 67 38.52 18.47 -20.35
N LEU A 68 39.52 18.59 -21.24
CA LEU A 68 40.45 17.51 -21.63
C LEU A 68 41.37 16.99 -20.49
N HIS A 69 41.50 17.74 -19.38
CA HIS A 69 42.46 17.48 -18.30
C HIS A 69 41.86 16.81 -17.05
N LEU A 70 40.55 16.52 -17.03
CA LEU A 70 39.84 15.91 -15.89
C LEU A 70 39.62 14.42 -16.15
N SER A 71 40.19 13.56 -15.30
CA SER A 71 39.97 12.11 -15.33
C SER A 71 38.75 11.77 -14.46
N GLY A 72 37.76 11.07 -15.01
CA GLY A 72 36.49 10.79 -14.32
C GLY A 72 35.32 10.33 -15.19
N LYS A 73 35.49 10.31 -16.53
CA LYS A 73 34.47 9.85 -17.48
C LYS A 73 34.00 8.42 -17.18
N GLY A 74 34.93 7.50 -16.90
CA GLY A 74 34.59 6.11 -16.57
C GLY A 74 33.73 5.98 -15.30
N LEU A 75 34.01 6.81 -14.28
CA LEU A 75 33.24 6.82 -13.03
C LEU A 75 31.82 7.36 -13.24
N ALA A 76 31.68 8.44 -14.02
CA ALA A 76 30.38 9.01 -14.35
C ALA A 76 29.53 8.08 -15.26
N ILE A 77 30.16 7.41 -16.22
CA ILE A 77 29.51 6.40 -17.08
C ILE A 77 29.05 5.20 -16.24
N ALA A 78 29.85 4.74 -15.27
CA ALA A 78 29.48 3.63 -14.40
C ALA A 78 28.34 3.98 -13.43
N ALA A 79 28.28 5.22 -12.94
CA ALA A 79 27.27 5.65 -11.97
C ALA A 79 25.83 5.63 -12.51
N ILE A 80 25.64 5.81 -13.83
CA ILE A 80 24.31 5.84 -14.47
C ILE A 80 23.62 4.44 -14.46
N PRO A 81 24.20 3.38 -15.08
CA PRO A 81 23.58 2.06 -15.08
C PRO A 81 23.56 1.43 -13.69
N VAL A 82 24.60 1.64 -12.87
CA VAL A 82 24.63 1.13 -11.49
C VAL A 82 23.55 1.79 -10.64
N GLY A 83 23.42 3.12 -10.72
CA GLY A 83 22.39 3.85 -9.96
C GLY A 83 20.97 3.44 -10.36
N PHE A 84 20.70 3.28 -11.66
CA PHE A 84 19.40 2.82 -12.14
C PHE A 84 19.11 1.37 -11.75
N PHE A 85 20.10 0.48 -11.88
CA PHE A 85 19.95 -0.93 -11.49
C PHE A 85 19.66 -1.07 -9.99
N VAL A 86 20.44 -0.40 -9.14
CA VAL A 86 20.24 -0.40 -7.69
C VAL A 86 18.86 0.17 -7.33
N PHE A 87 18.44 1.26 -7.99
CA PHE A 87 17.11 1.84 -7.79
C PHE A 87 15.99 0.85 -8.11
N VAL A 88 16.03 0.21 -9.28
CA VAL A 88 14.99 -0.73 -9.71
C VAL A 88 14.94 -1.94 -8.78
N VAL A 89 16.09 -2.54 -8.44
CA VAL A 89 16.15 -3.71 -7.55
C VAL A 89 15.62 -3.37 -6.15
N PHE A 90 15.99 -2.22 -5.61
CA PHE A 90 15.54 -1.79 -4.29
C PHE A 90 14.03 -1.52 -4.27
N GLN A 91 13.50 -0.79 -5.25
CA GLN A 91 12.07 -0.52 -5.35
C GLN A 91 11.25 -1.78 -5.60
N ALA A 92 11.75 -2.73 -6.39
CA ALA A 92 11.12 -4.02 -6.60
C ALA A 92 11.03 -4.83 -5.28
N THR A 93 12.10 -4.85 -4.50
CA THR A 93 12.14 -5.54 -3.21
C THR A 93 11.16 -4.90 -2.21
N MET A 94 11.11 -3.57 -2.13
CA MET A 94 10.16 -2.85 -1.28
C MET A 94 8.72 -3.08 -1.71
N ALA A 95 8.42 -3.04 -3.01
CA ALA A 95 7.10 -3.32 -3.54
C ALA A 95 6.66 -4.76 -3.23
N ALA A 96 7.56 -5.73 -3.36
CA ALA A 96 7.29 -7.14 -3.06
C ALA A 96 6.87 -7.36 -1.60
N ILE A 97 7.38 -6.56 -0.66
CA ILE A 97 7.01 -6.63 0.77
C ILE A 97 5.77 -5.78 1.07
N ALA A 98 5.70 -4.57 0.52
CA ALA A 98 4.66 -3.58 0.84
C ALA A 98 3.29 -3.93 0.24
N ILE A 99 3.25 -4.43 -1.00
CA ILE A 99 1.99 -4.77 -1.69
C ILE A 99 1.17 -5.80 -0.90
N PRO A 100 1.70 -6.99 -0.54
CA PRO A 100 0.90 -7.99 0.18
C PRO A 100 0.50 -7.52 1.60
N ALA A 101 1.32 -6.72 2.27
CA ALA A 101 0.95 -6.15 3.56
C ALA A 101 -0.21 -5.15 3.42
N PHE A 102 -0.16 -4.29 2.39
CA PHE A 102 -1.20 -3.31 2.11
C PHE A 102 -2.51 -3.95 1.67
N THR A 103 -2.48 -4.99 0.81
CA THR A 103 -3.71 -5.69 0.39
C THR A 103 -4.40 -6.36 1.57
N ARG A 104 -3.65 -7.02 2.47
CA ARG A 104 -4.21 -7.60 3.70
C ARG A 104 -4.80 -6.55 4.63
N TYR A 105 -4.15 -5.39 4.74
CA TYR A 105 -4.70 -4.26 5.50
C TYR A 105 -6.03 -3.77 4.93
N LEU A 106 -6.14 -3.62 3.61
CA LEU A 106 -7.39 -3.21 2.95
C LEU A 106 -8.50 -4.26 3.15
N ARG A 107 -8.19 -5.56 3.06
CA ARG A 107 -9.15 -6.63 3.34
C ARG A 107 -9.63 -6.60 4.79
N LYS A 108 -8.71 -6.42 5.74
CA LYS A 108 -9.05 -6.28 7.15
C LYS A 108 -9.99 -5.11 7.42
N ALA A 109 -9.81 -3.98 6.72
CA ALA A 109 -10.72 -2.85 6.87
C ALA A 109 -12.17 -3.19 6.45
N LYS A 110 -12.36 -4.16 5.55
CA LYS A 110 -13.70 -4.60 5.11
C LYS A 110 -14.39 -5.53 6.10
N SER A 111 -13.67 -6.23 6.98
CA SER A 111 -14.31 -7.10 7.99
C SER A 111 -15.15 -6.36 9.02
N VAL A 112 -14.97 -5.04 9.13
CA VAL A 112 -15.84 -4.17 9.95
C VAL A 112 -17.30 -4.28 9.49
N GLU A 113 -17.56 -4.45 8.20
CA GLU A 113 -18.92 -4.64 7.68
C GLU A 113 -19.60 -5.88 8.27
N ALA A 114 -18.89 -7.00 8.38
CA ALA A 114 -19.40 -8.23 8.96
C ALA A 114 -19.79 -8.04 10.43
N THR A 115 -18.88 -7.44 11.21
CA THR A 115 -19.08 -7.22 12.65
C THR A 115 -20.17 -6.20 12.93
N GLU A 116 -20.22 -5.10 12.17
CA GLU A 116 -21.28 -4.10 12.27
C GLU A 116 -22.64 -4.67 11.84
N GLY A 117 -22.66 -5.41 10.74
CA GLY A 117 -23.87 -6.05 10.21
C GLY A 117 -24.46 -7.06 11.20
N LEU A 118 -23.63 -7.95 11.75
CA LEU A 118 -24.05 -8.87 12.82
C LEU A 118 -24.43 -8.11 14.11
N GLY A 119 -23.77 -6.99 14.39
CA GLY A 119 -24.14 -6.10 15.49
C GLY A 119 -25.56 -5.54 15.35
N LYS A 120 -25.95 -5.11 14.14
CA LYS A 120 -27.31 -4.66 13.82
C LYS A 120 -28.32 -5.81 13.93
N ILE A 121 -28.00 -6.99 13.38
CA ILE A 121 -28.86 -8.18 13.49
C ILE A 121 -29.06 -8.57 14.96
N ARG A 122 -28.01 -8.55 15.78
CA ARG A 122 -28.07 -8.79 17.23
C ARG A 122 -29.04 -7.83 17.92
N LEU A 123 -28.92 -6.53 17.65
CA LEU A 123 -29.80 -5.53 18.24
C LEU A 123 -31.25 -5.70 17.77
N GLY A 124 -31.45 -5.99 16.49
CA GLY A 124 -32.74 -6.31 15.90
C GLY A 124 -33.41 -7.50 16.59
N ALA A 125 -32.72 -8.64 16.64
CA ALA A 125 -33.19 -9.86 17.29
C ALA A 125 -33.52 -9.62 18.77
N LYS A 126 -32.65 -8.91 19.51
CA LYS A 126 -32.91 -8.57 20.91
C LYS A 126 -34.15 -7.67 21.04
N SER A 127 -34.27 -6.64 20.20
CA SER A 127 -35.41 -5.72 20.25
C SER A 127 -36.74 -6.42 19.93
N PHE A 128 -36.72 -7.43 19.05
CA PHE A 128 -37.90 -8.21 18.71
C PHE A 128 -38.44 -8.99 19.92
N THR A 129 -37.58 -9.45 20.83
CA THR A 129 -38.03 -10.14 22.06
C THR A 129 -38.73 -9.23 23.07
N GLN A 130 -38.58 -7.91 22.95
CA GLN A 130 -39.08 -6.92 23.91
C GLN A 130 -40.42 -6.30 23.51
N VAL A 131 -40.90 -6.61 22.30
CA VAL A 131 -42.13 -6.05 21.75
C VAL A 131 -43.12 -7.18 21.49
N GLU A 132 -44.40 -6.93 21.74
CA GLU A 132 -45.46 -7.86 21.38
C GLU A 132 -45.68 -7.84 19.86
N HIS A 133 -45.75 -9.02 19.27
CA HIS A 133 -45.96 -9.18 17.84
C HIS A 133 -47.27 -9.92 17.62
N VAL A 134 -47.96 -9.60 16.52
CA VAL A 134 -49.15 -10.32 16.09
C VAL A 134 -48.88 -11.01 14.75
N ASP A 135 -49.49 -12.17 14.57
CA ASP A 135 -49.43 -12.88 13.30
C ASP A 135 -50.41 -12.27 12.27
N LYS A 136 -50.52 -12.89 11.09
CA LYS A 136 -51.47 -12.47 10.04
C LYS A 136 -52.93 -12.63 10.44
N THR A 137 -53.23 -13.46 11.44
CA THR A 137 -54.59 -13.69 11.97
C THR A 137 -54.93 -12.74 13.13
N LYS A 138 -54.02 -11.80 13.46
CA LYS A 138 -54.08 -10.89 14.61
C LYS A 138 -53.97 -11.58 15.98
N ALA A 139 -53.49 -12.82 16.00
CA ALA A 139 -53.18 -13.53 17.23
C ALA A 139 -51.81 -13.08 17.77
N LEU A 140 -51.71 -12.91 19.09
CA LEU A 140 -50.45 -12.61 19.77
C LEU A 140 -49.46 -13.76 19.60
N LEU A 141 -48.27 -13.43 19.10
CA LEU A 141 -47.13 -14.34 19.01
C LEU A 141 -46.46 -14.45 20.38
N THR A 142 -46.04 -15.67 20.73
CA THR A 142 -45.22 -15.88 21.93
C THR A 142 -43.94 -15.06 21.85
N ALA A 143 -43.59 -14.36 22.94
CA ALA A 143 -42.37 -13.58 23.03
C ALA A 143 -41.14 -14.47 22.74
N GLY A 144 -40.35 -14.09 21.74
CA GLY A 144 -39.23 -14.88 21.24
C GLY A 144 -38.46 -14.14 20.17
N PHE A 145 -37.46 -14.80 19.56
CA PHE A 145 -36.78 -14.23 18.39
C PHE A 145 -37.61 -14.42 17.11
N PRO A 146 -37.32 -13.68 16.03
CA PRO A 146 -37.91 -13.94 14.72
C PRO A 146 -37.67 -15.38 14.29
N VAL A 147 -38.75 -16.07 13.90
CA VAL A 147 -38.70 -17.46 13.44
C VAL A 147 -38.54 -17.51 11.93
N GLY A 148 -37.61 -18.34 11.46
CA GLY A 148 -37.41 -18.61 10.03
C GLY A 148 -35.94 -18.65 9.62
N ASP A 149 -35.73 -18.79 8.30
CA ASP A 149 -34.41 -18.77 7.66
C ASP A 149 -34.44 -17.78 6.50
N THR A 150 -33.46 -16.89 6.43
CA THR A 150 -33.32 -15.95 5.32
C THR A 150 -32.64 -16.59 4.10
N GLY A 151 -31.93 -17.71 4.29
CA GLY A 151 -30.87 -18.13 3.39
C GLY A 151 -29.74 -17.10 3.34
N TRP A 152 -28.73 -17.37 2.51
CA TRP A 152 -27.71 -16.37 2.21
C TRP A 152 -28.33 -15.19 1.44
N THR A 153 -28.11 -13.97 1.92
CA THR A 153 -28.58 -12.74 1.29
C THR A 153 -27.38 -11.82 1.00
N PRO A 154 -27.17 -11.36 -0.25
CA PRO A 154 -27.80 -11.87 -1.47
C PRO A 154 -27.56 -13.38 -1.65
N SER A 155 -28.39 -14.07 -2.41
CA SER A 155 -28.25 -15.53 -2.63
C SER A 155 -27.04 -15.87 -3.51
N GLU A 156 -26.77 -15.02 -4.48
CA GLU A 156 -25.57 -15.09 -5.31
C GLU A 156 -24.33 -14.65 -4.53
N ARG A 157 -23.21 -15.36 -4.74
CA ARG A 157 -21.92 -15.05 -4.12
C ARG A 157 -21.40 -13.69 -4.56
N CYS A 158 -20.72 -12.96 -3.67
CA CYS A 158 -20.25 -11.61 -3.98
C CYS A 158 -19.26 -11.59 -5.15
N CYS A 159 -18.38 -12.58 -5.24
CA CYS A 159 -17.42 -12.75 -6.34
C CYS A 159 -18.01 -13.21 -7.70
N ALA A 160 -19.33 -13.18 -7.89
CA ALA A 160 -19.95 -13.61 -9.15
C ALA A 160 -19.55 -12.74 -10.35
N SER A 161 -19.35 -11.43 -10.13
CA SER A 161 -18.89 -10.47 -11.16
C SER A 161 -17.37 -10.39 -11.31
N GLY A 162 -16.60 -11.24 -10.64
CA GLY A 162 -15.13 -11.16 -10.60
C GLY A 162 -14.60 -10.04 -9.69
N THR A 163 -15.46 -9.39 -8.92
CA THR A 163 -15.10 -8.41 -7.88
C THR A 163 -15.63 -8.89 -6.53
N PRO A 164 -14.98 -8.58 -5.40
CA PRO A 164 -15.43 -9.05 -4.08
C PRO A 164 -16.71 -8.37 -3.57
N THR A 165 -17.30 -7.49 -4.38
CA THR A 165 -18.50 -6.71 -4.06
C THR A 165 -19.76 -7.49 -4.41
N CYS A 166 -20.69 -7.57 -3.47
CA CYS A 166 -21.94 -8.27 -3.69
C CYS A 166 -22.90 -7.47 -4.58
N THR A 167 -23.53 -8.15 -5.53
CA THR A 167 -24.66 -7.61 -6.30
C THR A 167 -25.92 -7.61 -5.42
N SER A 168 -26.13 -6.58 -4.59
CA SER A 168 -27.41 -6.43 -3.88
C SER A 168 -28.47 -5.75 -4.73
N ALA A 169 -29.60 -6.43 -4.92
CA ALA A 169 -30.87 -5.74 -5.10
C ALA A 169 -31.39 -5.33 -3.72
N ALA A 170 -31.83 -4.08 -3.55
CA ALA A 170 -32.44 -3.61 -2.29
C ALA A 170 -33.64 -4.48 -1.86
N THR A 171 -34.30 -5.12 -2.82
CA THR A 171 -35.41 -6.08 -2.59
C THR A 171 -34.99 -7.33 -1.84
N SER A 172 -33.74 -7.80 -1.98
CA SER A 172 -33.22 -8.97 -1.26
C SER A 172 -33.19 -8.76 0.26
N TRP A 173 -33.05 -7.51 0.70
CA TRP A 173 -33.05 -7.10 2.10
C TRP A 173 -34.44 -6.73 2.64
N ASN A 174 -35.50 -6.81 1.82
CA ASN A 174 -36.85 -6.39 2.19
C ASN A 174 -37.81 -7.57 2.45
N THR A 175 -37.27 -8.73 2.84
CA THR A 175 -38.09 -9.89 3.24
C THR A 175 -38.72 -9.63 4.62
N PRO A 176 -39.83 -10.31 4.98
CA PRO A 176 -40.43 -10.17 6.31
C PRO A 176 -39.45 -10.41 7.46
N LEU A 177 -38.51 -11.36 7.28
CA LEU A 177 -37.54 -11.71 8.31
C LEU A 177 -36.45 -10.65 8.47
N TRP A 178 -35.94 -10.08 7.38
CA TRP A 178 -35.00 -8.94 7.45
C TRP A 178 -35.65 -7.69 8.06
N ARG A 179 -36.93 -7.44 7.73
CA ARG A 179 -37.71 -6.35 8.36
C ARG A 179 -37.94 -6.58 9.86
N ALA A 180 -38.24 -7.82 10.27
CA ALA A 180 -38.37 -8.17 11.69
C ALA A 180 -37.07 -7.92 12.47
N LEU A 181 -35.92 -8.15 11.82
CA LEU A 181 -34.59 -7.85 12.36
C LEU A 181 -34.19 -6.38 12.23
N LYS A 182 -35.02 -5.53 11.60
CA LYS A 182 -34.69 -4.13 11.28
C LYS A 182 -33.34 -4.00 10.57
N PHE A 183 -33.00 -4.98 9.74
CA PHE A 183 -31.73 -5.06 9.05
C PHE A 183 -31.90 -4.80 7.56
N GLN A 184 -31.07 -3.90 7.03
CA GLN A 184 -31.00 -3.59 5.62
C GLN A 184 -29.59 -3.13 5.27
N ILE A 185 -29.15 -3.45 4.06
CA ILE A 185 -27.92 -2.92 3.48
C ILE A 185 -28.29 -2.11 2.25
N SER A 186 -27.97 -0.82 2.29
CA SER A 186 -28.13 0.10 1.18
C SER A 186 -26.75 0.37 0.55
N GLY A 187 -26.56 -0.09 -0.68
CA GLY A 187 -25.34 0.17 -1.45
C GLY A 187 -24.37 -1.02 -1.54
N PRO A 188 -23.20 -0.81 -2.16
CA PRO A 188 -22.18 -1.84 -2.32
C PRO A 188 -21.65 -2.33 -0.98
N HIS A 189 -21.48 -3.64 -0.87
CA HIS A 189 -21.09 -4.34 0.36
C HIS A 189 -20.29 -5.60 -0.01
N TYR A 190 -19.59 -6.22 0.95
CA TYR A 190 -18.63 -7.30 0.71
C TYR A 190 -19.02 -8.63 1.39
N TYR A 191 -20.02 -8.61 2.28
CA TYR A 191 -20.45 -9.78 3.04
C TYR A 191 -21.88 -10.20 2.73
N GLN A 192 -22.09 -11.49 2.54
CA GLN A 192 -23.42 -12.09 2.58
C GLN A 192 -23.82 -12.32 4.04
N PHE A 193 -25.09 -12.12 4.36
CA PHE A 193 -25.63 -12.38 5.69
C PHE A 193 -26.70 -13.46 5.62
N ARG A 194 -26.78 -14.25 6.70
CA ARG A 194 -27.83 -15.24 6.92
C ARG A 194 -28.30 -15.17 8.36
N TYR A 195 -29.60 -15.34 8.56
CA TYR A 195 -30.21 -15.52 9.86
C TYR A 195 -31.07 -16.78 9.85
N THR A 196 -30.92 -17.60 10.89
CA THR A 196 -31.77 -18.77 11.15
C THR A 196 -32.21 -18.74 12.60
N GLY A 197 -33.52 -18.68 12.84
CA GLY A 197 -34.08 -18.46 14.18
C GLY A 197 -35.31 -19.31 14.51
N THR A 198 -35.45 -19.57 15.80
CA THR A 198 -36.63 -20.13 16.49
C THR A 198 -37.06 -19.15 17.59
N ALA A 199 -38.17 -19.42 18.28
CA ALA A 199 -38.61 -18.53 19.36
C ALA A 199 -37.59 -18.43 20.52
N SER A 200 -36.77 -19.46 20.74
CA SER A 200 -35.82 -19.54 21.86
C SER A 200 -34.35 -19.42 21.47
N SER A 201 -33.99 -19.50 20.18
CA SER A 201 -32.60 -19.38 19.75
C SER A 201 -32.46 -18.81 18.35
N PHE A 202 -31.34 -18.16 18.05
CA PHE A 202 -30.98 -17.84 16.68
C PHE A 202 -29.48 -18.00 16.41
N VAL A 203 -29.15 -18.18 15.14
CA VAL A 203 -27.80 -18.12 14.59
C VAL A 203 -27.83 -17.07 13.49
N ALA A 204 -26.91 -16.10 13.56
CA ALA A 204 -26.69 -15.17 12.47
C ALA A 204 -25.24 -15.27 12.01
N GLU A 205 -25.08 -15.32 10.70
CA GLU A 205 -23.83 -15.59 10.02
C GLU A 205 -23.54 -14.49 9.01
N ALA A 206 -22.27 -14.10 8.91
CA ALA A 206 -21.76 -13.28 7.82
C ALA A 206 -20.59 -14.02 7.17
N ARG A 207 -20.55 -14.01 5.83
CA ARG A 207 -19.42 -14.57 5.08
C ARG A 207 -18.99 -13.66 3.94
N GLY A 208 -17.69 -13.57 3.71
CA GLY A 208 -17.11 -12.74 2.65
C GLY A 208 -15.90 -13.42 2.03
N ASP A 209 -15.81 -13.33 0.71
CA ASP A 209 -14.66 -13.75 -0.10
C ASP A 209 -14.04 -12.47 -0.67
N LEU A 210 -12.97 -11.99 -0.04
CA LEU A 210 -12.44 -10.64 -0.28
C LEU A 210 -11.44 -10.57 -1.44
N ASP A 211 -11.02 -11.71 -1.98
CA ASP A 211 -10.12 -11.80 -3.13
C ASP A 211 -10.54 -12.81 -4.21
N CYS A 212 -11.74 -13.36 -4.07
CA CYS A 212 -12.39 -14.20 -5.05
C CYS A 212 -11.69 -15.53 -5.34
N ASP A 213 -11.04 -16.09 -4.33
CA ASP A 213 -10.38 -17.40 -4.40
C ASP A 213 -11.28 -18.57 -3.99
N GLY A 214 -12.50 -18.29 -3.51
CA GLY A 214 -13.47 -19.28 -3.05
C GLY A 214 -13.33 -19.68 -1.59
N VAL A 215 -12.39 -19.08 -0.86
CA VAL A 215 -12.25 -19.20 0.59
C VAL A 215 -13.01 -18.07 1.26
N PHE A 216 -13.73 -18.39 2.34
CA PHE A 216 -14.61 -17.43 3.01
C PHE A 216 -14.09 -17.10 4.40
N SER A 217 -13.92 -15.80 4.65
CA SER A 217 -13.99 -15.28 6.01
C SER A 217 -15.41 -15.48 6.56
N SER A 218 -15.54 -15.97 7.79
CA SER A 218 -16.85 -16.25 8.38
C SER A 218 -16.96 -15.78 9.82
N TYR A 219 -18.12 -15.21 10.13
CA TYR A 219 -18.46 -14.61 11.41
C TYR A 219 -19.80 -15.17 11.86
N THR A 220 -19.88 -15.67 13.09
CA THR A 220 -21.11 -16.26 13.61
C THR A 220 -21.44 -15.72 14.99
N ILE A 221 -22.65 -15.20 15.17
CA ILE A 221 -23.23 -14.92 16.50
C ILE A 221 -24.35 -15.92 16.80
N ARG A 222 -24.53 -16.22 18.07
CA ARG A 222 -25.59 -17.12 18.56
C ARG A 222 -26.35 -16.46 19.69
N GLY A 223 -27.67 -16.45 19.59
CA GLY A 223 -28.55 -15.98 20.66
C GLY A 223 -29.39 -17.10 21.24
N THR A 224 -29.60 -17.06 22.55
CA THR A 224 -30.54 -17.92 23.28
C THR A 224 -31.44 -17.08 24.17
N ARG A 225 -32.68 -17.52 24.32
CA ARG A 225 -33.68 -16.96 25.23
C ARG A 225 -34.11 -18.05 26.19
N ASN A 226 -33.88 -17.82 27.47
CA ASN A 226 -34.26 -18.74 28.53
C ASN A 226 -35.76 -18.62 28.85
N ALA A 227 -36.29 -19.58 29.61
CA ALA A 227 -37.70 -19.60 30.02
C ALA A 227 -38.08 -18.39 30.89
N ASP A 228 -37.13 -17.83 31.63
CA ASP A 228 -37.26 -16.59 32.42
C ASP A 228 -37.32 -15.31 31.57
N GLY A 229 -37.17 -15.43 30.25
CA GLY A 229 -37.14 -14.32 29.31
C GLY A 229 -35.78 -13.63 29.18
N SER A 230 -34.75 -14.07 29.92
CA SER A 230 -33.39 -13.55 29.76
C SER A 230 -32.83 -13.92 28.38
N VAL A 231 -32.15 -12.96 27.75
CA VAL A 231 -31.58 -13.09 26.40
C VAL A 231 -30.06 -13.03 26.50
N TRP A 232 -29.40 -14.08 26.04
CA TRP A 232 -27.95 -14.20 25.96
C TRP A 232 -27.54 -14.24 24.50
N ILE A 233 -26.61 -13.38 24.09
CA ILE A 233 -26.07 -13.37 22.73
C ILE A 233 -24.55 -13.41 22.81
N THR A 234 -23.96 -14.39 22.14
CA THR A 234 -22.53 -14.70 22.16
C THR A 234 -21.91 -14.53 20.77
N GLY A 235 -20.59 -14.32 20.73
CA GLY A 235 -19.82 -14.11 19.50
C GLY A 235 -19.54 -12.62 19.20
N PRO A 236 -19.02 -12.30 18.00
CA PRO A 236 -18.86 -13.23 16.87
C PRO A 236 -17.72 -14.24 17.08
N VAL A 237 -17.97 -15.50 16.73
CA VAL A 237 -16.91 -16.48 16.46
C VAL A 237 -16.40 -16.20 15.06
N ILE A 238 -15.12 -15.86 14.95
CA ILE A 238 -14.47 -15.49 13.70
C ILE A 238 -13.65 -16.69 13.23
N ARG A 239 -13.81 -17.08 11.98
CA ARG A 239 -12.93 -18.03 11.29
C ARG A 239 -12.41 -17.36 10.04
N ASN A 240 -11.14 -17.61 9.74
CA ASN A 240 -10.57 -17.26 8.45
C ASN A 240 -10.66 -15.73 8.20
N GLU A 241 -10.38 -14.91 9.23
CA GLU A 241 -10.64 -13.45 9.26
C GLU A 241 -10.06 -12.67 8.07
N LEU A 242 -8.96 -13.17 7.51
CA LEU A 242 -8.20 -12.54 6.41
C LEU A 242 -7.90 -13.53 5.29
N GLU A 243 -8.66 -14.62 5.21
CA GLU A 243 -8.42 -15.63 4.19
C GLU A 243 -8.61 -15.08 2.79
#